data_AF-A0A961PYQ8-F1
#
_entry.id   AF-A0A961PYQ8-F1
#
_cell.length_a   1.000
_cell.length_b   1.000
_cell.length_c   1.000
_cell.angle_alpha   90.00
_cell.angle_beta   90.00
_cell.angle_gamma   90.00
#
_symmetry.space_group_name_H-M   'P 1'
#
loop_
_entity.id
_entity.type
_entity.pdbx_description
1 polymer ?
#
loop_
_entity_poly.entity_id
_entity_poly.type
_entity_poly.pdbx_seq_one_letter_code
_entity_poly.pdbx_strand_id
1 'polypeptide(L)'
;MTTVFGGSWAGKLLVLAGIGGIITSWNAFLVGGSRAIYAMAHARMLPAFLGRMHPRYNTPVNAILMVGALSVIAPLFGRGALVWLVDAGGLGIVVAYAAVAASFLVLRKREPEMNRPFYVRNGMAVGYGALILAVGIIFLYMPGSPAALVWPYEWAIAGGWAVIGLGFYLWARAVHPGESAHVVSQELLTGHSDKEDAVTA
;
A
#
# COMPACT_ATOMS: atom_id res chain seq x y z
N MET A 1 -27.04 -9.00 -18.34
CA MET A 1 -26.68 -7.91 -19.30
C MET A 1 -27.12 -8.24 -20.71
N THR A 2 -26.79 -9.41 -21.28
CA THR A 2 -27.44 -9.94 -22.50
C THR A 2 -28.95 -10.11 -22.34
N THR A 3 -29.40 -10.49 -21.14
CA THR A 3 -30.82 -10.59 -20.75
C THR A 3 -31.50 -9.25 -20.47
N VAL A 4 -30.75 -8.16 -20.28
CA VAL A 4 -31.29 -6.83 -19.91
C VAL A 4 -31.37 -5.91 -21.12
N PHE A 5 -30.40 -5.96 -22.04
CA PHE A 5 -30.33 -5.11 -23.23
C PHE A 5 -30.61 -5.87 -24.54
N GLY A 6 -30.93 -7.17 -24.48
CA GLY A 6 -31.39 -7.99 -25.61
C GLY A 6 -30.40 -8.19 -26.76
N GLY A 7 -29.18 -7.63 -26.69
CA GLY A 7 -28.20 -7.64 -27.77
C GLY A 7 -26.84 -8.19 -27.37
N SER A 8 -26.27 -9.06 -28.21
CA SER A 8 -24.91 -9.59 -28.05
C SER A 8 -23.81 -8.50 -28.05
N TRP A 9 -24.12 -7.31 -28.58
CA TRP A 9 -23.24 -6.14 -28.59
C TRP A 9 -23.01 -5.56 -27.19
N ALA A 10 -24.04 -5.53 -26.33
CA ALA A 10 -23.94 -4.98 -24.98
C ALA A 10 -23.02 -5.83 -24.09
N GLY A 11 -23.01 -7.14 -24.29
CA GLY A 11 -22.07 -8.05 -23.62
C GLY A 11 -20.62 -7.79 -24.04
N LYS A 12 -20.36 -7.60 -25.34
CA LYS A 12 -19.01 -7.28 -25.87
C LYS A 12 -18.51 -5.93 -25.35
N LEU A 13 -19.38 -4.91 -25.33
CA LEU A 13 -19.04 -3.59 -24.82
C LEU A 13 -18.70 -3.63 -23.32
N LEU A 14 -19.43 -4.41 -22.52
CA LEU A 14 -19.13 -4.60 -21.11
C LEU A 14 -17.77 -5.28 -20.89
N VAL A 15 -17.44 -6.30 -21.69
CA VAL A 15 -16.13 -6.97 -21.61
C VAL A 15 -15.01 -5.99 -21.96
N LEU A 16 -15.17 -5.19 -23.02
CA LEU A 16 -14.19 -4.17 -23.40
C LEU A 16 -14.01 -3.11 -22.31
N ALA A 17 -15.10 -2.64 -21.71
CA ALA A 17 -15.05 -1.70 -20.59
C ALA A 17 -14.34 -2.32 -19.36
N GLY A 18 -14.62 -3.60 -19.06
CA GLY A 18 -13.95 -4.33 -17.99
C GLY A 18 -12.44 -4.47 -18.22
N ILE A 19 -12.03 -4.84 -19.43
CA ILE A 19 -10.61 -4.91 -19.81
C ILE A 19 -9.96 -3.53 -19.66
N GLY A 20 -10.62 -2.47 -20.14
CA GLY A 20 -10.12 -1.11 -19.99
C GLY A 20 -9.91 -0.72 -18.52
N GLY A 21 -10.86 -1.05 -17.64
CA GLY A 21 -10.76 -0.79 -16.20
C GLY A 21 -9.66 -1.59 -15.49
N ILE A 22 -9.39 -2.82 -15.93
CA ILE A 22 -8.29 -3.63 -15.40
C ILE A 22 -6.93 -3.02 -15.81
N ILE A 23 -6.78 -2.63 -17.08
CA ILE A 23 -5.53 -2.04 -17.60
C ILE A 23 -5.20 -0.74 -16.85
N THR A 24 -6.19 0.13 -16.62
CA THR A 24 -5.96 1.40 -15.89
C THR A 24 -5.59 1.16 -14.44
N SER A 25 -6.26 0.21 -13.77
CA SER A 25 -5.95 -0.17 -12.39
C SER A 25 -4.53 -0.73 -12.27
N TRP A 26 -4.13 -1.63 -13.16
CA TRP A 26 -2.76 -2.19 -13.19
C TRP A 26 -1.68 -1.13 -13.40
N ASN A 27 -1.94 -0.16 -14.28
CA ASN A 27 -1.00 0.95 -14.47
C ASN A 27 -0.83 1.77 -13.18
N ALA A 28 -1.92 2.10 -12.50
CA ALA A 28 -1.88 2.80 -11.22
C ALA A 28 -1.14 2.00 -10.13
N PHE A 29 -1.36 0.68 -10.05
CA PHE A 29 -0.66 -0.18 -9.10
C PHE A 29 0.83 -0.28 -9.36
N LEU A 30 1.27 -0.40 -10.62
CA LEU A 30 2.70 -0.43 -10.96
C LEU A 30 3.39 0.89 -10.60
N VAL A 31 2.74 2.01 -10.90
CA VAL A 31 3.28 3.35 -10.60
C VAL A 31 3.29 3.61 -9.09
N GLY A 32 2.21 3.30 -8.38
CA GLY A 32 2.10 3.50 -6.93
C GLY A 32 3.01 2.56 -6.14
N GLY A 33 2.99 1.26 -6.47
CA GLY A 33 3.77 0.23 -5.80
C GLY A 33 5.27 0.45 -5.96
N SER A 34 5.74 0.76 -7.17
CA SER A 34 7.16 1.06 -7.41
C SER A 34 7.65 2.29 -6.66
N ARG A 35 6.81 3.32 -6.51
CA ARG A 35 7.12 4.52 -5.71
C ARG A 35 7.15 4.26 -4.21
N ALA A 36 6.24 3.42 -3.70
CA ALA A 36 6.29 3.00 -2.30
C ALA A 36 7.59 2.24 -1.98
N ILE A 37 8.00 1.33 -2.87
CA ILE A 37 9.28 0.61 -2.75
C ILE A 37 10.47 1.58 -2.83
N TYR A 38 10.44 2.52 -3.77
CA TYR A 38 11.46 3.56 -3.89
C TYR A 38 11.59 4.38 -2.61
N ALA A 39 10.47 4.86 -2.03
CA ALA A 39 10.47 5.64 -0.80
C ALA A 39 11.05 4.84 0.38
N MET A 40 10.69 3.57 0.51
CA MET A 40 11.26 2.68 1.54
C MET A 40 12.77 2.45 1.34
N ALA A 41 13.23 2.30 0.09
CA ALA A 41 14.65 2.17 -0.21
C ALA A 41 15.42 3.48 0.06
N HIS A 42 14.80 4.63 -0.21
CA HIS A 42 15.37 5.95 0.10
C HIS A 42 15.50 6.16 1.61
N ALA A 43 14.50 5.73 2.38
CA ALA A 43 14.53 5.69 3.85
C ALA A 43 15.45 4.59 4.43
N ARG A 44 16.26 3.91 3.61
CA ARG A 44 17.17 2.81 4.00
C ARG A 44 16.48 1.63 4.70
N MET A 45 15.18 1.43 4.47
CA MET A 45 14.42 0.27 4.94
C MET A 45 14.53 -0.93 3.99
N LEU A 46 14.88 -0.67 2.73
CA LEU A 46 15.11 -1.67 1.69
C LEU A 46 16.50 -1.47 1.06
N PRO A 47 17.03 -2.49 0.36
CA PRO A 47 18.30 -2.38 -0.35
C PRO A 47 18.34 -1.18 -1.31
N ALA A 48 19.43 -0.41 -1.27
CA ALA A 48 19.59 0.85 -2.00
C ALA A 48 19.41 0.72 -3.54
N PHE A 49 19.66 -0.46 -4.11
CA PHE A 49 19.47 -0.68 -5.54
C PHE A 49 18.01 -0.48 -5.99
N LEU A 50 17.03 -0.76 -5.12
CA LEU A 50 15.60 -0.54 -5.42
C LEU A 50 15.24 0.95 -5.47
N GLY A 51 16.04 1.79 -4.80
CA GLY A 51 15.91 3.25 -4.80
C GLY A 51 16.57 3.95 -6.00
N ARG A 52 17.19 3.22 -6.94
CA ARG A 52 17.89 3.86 -8.06
C ARG A 52 16.89 4.38 -9.11
N MET A 53 16.89 5.69 -9.32
CA MET A 53 16.11 6.34 -10.37
C MET A 53 16.84 6.32 -11.72
N HIS A 54 16.07 6.21 -12.81
CA HIS A 54 16.58 6.34 -14.16
C HIS A 54 16.94 7.80 -14.48
N PRO A 55 18.16 8.10 -14.96
CA PRO A 55 18.64 9.48 -15.13
C PRO A 55 17.84 10.32 -16.13
N ARG A 56 17.20 9.68 -17.12
CA ARG A 56 16.40 10.36 -18.15
C ARG A 56 14.90 10.45 -17.82
N TYR A 57 14.38 9.48 -17.08
CA TYR A 57 12.93 9.29 -16.90
C TYR A 57 12.47 9.53 -15.46
N ASN A 58 13.41 9.65 -14.52
CA ASN A 58 13.14 9.83 -13.08
C ASN A 58 12.16 8.78 -12.54
N THR A 59 12.26 7.55 -13.05
CA THR A 59 11.46 6.40 -12.63
C THR A 59 12.33 5.38 -11.90
N PRO A 60 11.82 4.73 -10.83
CA PRO A 60 12.55 3.69 -10.12
C PRO A 60 12.49 2.38 -10.91
N VAL A 61 13.32 2.27 -11.96
CA VAL A 61 13.29 1.14 -12.91
C VAL A 61 13.46 -0.20 -12.22
N ASN A 62 14.34 -0.30 -11.22
CA ASN A 62 14.56 -1.54 -10.48
C ASN A 62 13.31 -1.98 -9.69
N ALA A 63 12.60 -1.05 -9.07
CA ALA A 63 11.35 -1.34 -8.38
C ALA A 63 10.24 -1.74 -9.37
N ILE A 64 10.15 -1.06 -10.52
CA ILE A 64 9.19 -1.40 -11.59
C ILE A 64 9.44 -2.81 -12.12
N LEU A 65 10.70 -3.15 -12.43
CA LEU A 65 11.08 -4.49 -12.90
C LEU A 65 10.79 -5.56 -11.86
N MET A 66 11.04 -5.29 -10.58
CA MET A 66 10.72 -6.23 -9.50
C MET A 66 9.22 -6.50 -9.41
N VAL A 67 8.38 -5.45 -9.34
CA VAL A 67 6.92 -5.61 -9.25
C VAL A 67 6.36 -6.27 -10.53
N GLY A 68 6.87 -5.86 -11.70
CA GLY A 68 6.48 -6.42 -12.99
C GLY A 68 6.82 -7.90 -13.11
N ALA A 69 8.05 -8.29 -12.75
CA ALA A 69 8.47 -9.69 -12.77
C ALA A 69 7.62 -10.55 -11.83
N LEU A 70 7.38 -10.10 -10.60
CA LEU A 70 6.50 -10.80 -9.65
C LEU A 70 5.07 -10.93 -10.19
N SER A 71 4.56 -9.89 -10.85
CA SER A 71 3.22 -9.88 -11.44
C SER A 71 3.09 -10.83 -12.65
N VAL A 72 4.16 -11.02 -13.43
CA VAL A 72 4.19 -11.99 -14.54
C VAL A 72 4.34 -13.43 -14.05
N ILE A 73 5.09 -13.64 -12.97
CA ILE A 73 5.30 -14.98 -12.38
C ILE A 73 4.07 -15.44 -11.60
N ALA A 74 3.36 -14.53 -10.92
CA ALA A 74 2.25 -14.88 -10.04
C ALA A 74 1.16 -15.77 -10.70
N PRO A 75 0.72 -15.52 -11.95
CA PRO A 75 -0.25 -16.39 -12.62
C PRO A 75 0.22 -17.83 -12.87
N LEU A 76 1.54 -18.07 -12.90
CA LEU A 76 2.10 -19.41 -13.15
C LEU A 76 1.88 -20.37 -11.98
N PHE A 77 1.58 -19.86 -10.78
CA PHE A 77 1.24 -20.68 -9.61
C PHE A 77 -0.17 -21.28 -9.67
N GLY A 78 -0.98 -20.91 -10.66
CA GLY A 78 -2.34 -21.40 -10.85
C GLY A 78 -3.39 -20.65 -10.01
N ARG A 79 -4.66 -20.88 -10.36
CA ARG A 79 -5.80 -20.11 -9.81
C ARG A 79 -5.94 -20.22 -8.30
N GLY A 80 -5.71 -21.41 -7.71
CA GLY A 80 -5.83 -21.62 -6.27
C GLY A 80 -4.82 -20.78 -5.48
N ALA A 81 -3.55 -20.80 -5.89
CA ALA A 81 -2.49 -20.02 -5.24
C ALA A 81 -2.73 -18.51 -5.40
N LEU A 82 -3.26 -18.06 -6.54
CA LEU A 82 -3.64 -16.66 -6.73
C LEU A 82 -4.74 -16.21 -5.77
N VAL A 83 -5.76 -17.05 -5.54
CA VAL A 83 -6.83 -16.75 -4.58
C VAL A 83 -6.23 -16.58 -3.18
N TRP A 84 -5.41 -17.54 -2.74
CA TRP A 84 -4.76 -17.45 -1.44
C TRP A 84 -3.88 -16.21 -1.28
N LEU A 85 -3.15 -15.83 -2.34
CA LEU A 85 -2.30 -14.64 -2.34
C LEU A 85 -3.13 -13.35 -2.23
N VAL A 86 -4.25 -13.28 -2.95
CA VAL A 86 -5.17 -12.12 -2.92
C VAL A 86 -5.85 -12.01 -1.56
N ASP A 87 -6.32 -13.12 -1.00
CA ASP A 87 -7.01 -13.13 0.30
C ASP A 87 -6.05 -12.76 1.45
N ALA A 88 -4.84 -13.35 1.46
CA ALA A 88 -3.79 -12.96 2.40
C ALA A 88 -3.33 -11.50 2.22
N GLY A 89 -3.23 -11.04 0.98
CA GLY A 89 -2.93 -9.64 0.67
C GLY A 89 -4.01 -8.66 1.15
N GLY A 90 -5.28 -9.07 1.06
CA GLY A 90 -6.42 -8.32 1.58
C GLY A 90 -6.30 -8.03 3.07
N LEU A 91 -5.92 -9.03 3.86
CA LEU A 91 -5.61 -8.84 5.29
C LEU A 91 -4.51 -7.79 5.49
N GLY A 92 -3.42 -7.87 4.72
CA GLY A 92 -2.32 -6.91 4.78
C GLY A 92 -2.74 -5.47 4.50
N ILE A 93 -3.61 -5.25 3.51
CA ILE A 93 -4.15 -3.92 3.18
C ILE A 93 -4.98 -3.36 4.34
N VAL A 94 -5.83 -4.18 4.97
CA VAL A 94 -6.66 -3.72 6.08
C VAL A 94 -5.82 -3.41 7.32
N VAL A 95 -4.78 -4.19 7.58
CA VAL A 95 -3.80 -3.87 8.63
C VAL A 95 -3.12 -2.53 8.35
N ALA A 96 -2.74 -2.25 7.10
CA ALA A 96 -2.18 -0.96 6.72
C ALA A 96 -3.18 0.19 6.92
N TYR A 97 -4.47 0.00 6.59
CA TYR A 97 -5.52 0.99 6.87
C TYR A 97 -5.68 1.26 8.36
N ALA A 98 -5.64 0.22 9.20
CA ALA A 98 -5.67 0.40 10.66
C ALA A 98 -4.45 1.20 11.15
N ALA A 99 -3.26 0.90 10.63
CA ALA A 99 -2.04 1.64 10.96
C ALA A 99 -2.11 3.12 10.53
N VAL A 100 -2.66 3.41 9.35
CA VAL A 100 -2.88 4.79 8.86
C VAL A 100 -3.89 5.53 9.75
N ALA A 101 -5.02 4.89 10.09
CA ALA A 101 -6.03 5.47 10.98
C ALA A 101 -5.45 5.75 12.38
N ALA A 102 -4.65 4.84 12.92
CA ALA A 102 -3.96 5.01 14.18
C ALA A 102 -2.94 6.16 14.11
N SER A 103 -2.11 6.21 13.06
CA SER A 103 -1.15 7.30 12.83
C SER A 103 -1.83 8.66 12.78
N PHE A 104 -2.96 8.77 12.08
CA PHE A 104 -3.77 9.99 12.01
C PHE A 104 -4.28 10.45 13.39
N LEU A 105 -4.73 9.53 14.25
CA LEU A 105 -5.15 9.84 15.62
C LEU A 105 -3.97 10.24 16.51
N VAL A 106 -2.84 9.54 16.40
CA VAL A 106 -1.62 9.83 17.17
C VAL A 106 -1.08 11.21 16.82
N LEU A 107 -1.01 11.55 15.53
CA LEU A 107 -0.52 12.85 15.08
C LEU A 107 -1.42 14.02 15.52
N ARG A 108 -2.73 13.79 15.70
CA ARG A 108 -3.65 14.78 16.28
C ARG A 108 -3.43 15.03 17.77
N LYS A 109 -2.90 14.04 18.50
CA LYS A 109 -2.61 14.16 19.93
C LYS A 109 -1.20 14.65 20.22
N ARG A 110 -0.20 14.20 19.44
CA ARG A 110 1.21 14.52 19.67
C ARG A 110 1.63 15.86 19.09
N GLU A 111 1.10 16.23 17.93
CA GLU A 111 1.46 17.48 17.23
C GLU A 111 0.19 18.27 16.85
N PRO A 112 -0.50 18.86 17.86
CA PRO A 112 -1.72 19.62 17.61
C PRO A 112 -1.48 20.89 16.79
N GLU A 113 -0.34 21.56 17.01
CA GLU A 113 0.04 22.84 16.37
C GLU A 113 0.58 22.70 14.94
N MET A 114 0.72 21.48 14.42
CA MET A 114 1.19 21.26 13.05
C MET A 114 0.22 21.89 12.03
N ASN A 115 0.75 22.64 11.07
CA ASN A 115 -0.04 23.22 9.97
C ASN A 115 -0.72 22.10 9.15
N ARG A 116 -2.05 22.14 9.03
CA ARG A 116 -2.87 21.14 8.34
C ARG A 116 -3.60 21.81 7.17
N PRO A 117 -3.03 21.75 5.94
CA PRO A 117 -3.64 22.40 4.77
C PRO A 117 -5.05 21.91 4.45
N PHE A 118 -5.37 20.66 4.83
CA PHE A 118 -6.69 20.09 4.73
C PHE A 118 -7.27 19.81 6.12
N TYR A 119 -8.46 20.36 6.40
CA TYR A 119 -9.14 20.21 7.68
C TYR A 119 -10.36 19.30 7.57
N VAL A 120 -10.44 18.32 8.47
CA VAL A 120 -11.58 17.39 8.58
C VAL A 120 -12.46 17.80 9.74
N ARG A 121 -13.74 18.06 9.46
CA ARG A 121 -14.76 18.30 10.49
C ARG A 121 -14.86 17.08 11.41
N ASN A 122 -14.73 17.29 12.72
CA ASN A 122 -14.71 16.23 13.74
C ASN A 122 -13.64 15.16 13.49
N GLY A 123 -12.42 15.57 13.12
CA GLY A 123 -11.35 14.65 12.74
C GLY A 123 -11.06 13.52 13.75
N MET A 124 -11.22 13.73 15.06
CA MET A 124 -11.07 12.66 16.04
C MET A 124 -12.13 11.57 15.90
N ALA A 125 -13.40 11.93 15.69
CA ALA A 125 -14.49 10.96 15.49
C ALA A 125 -14.30 10.17 14.20
N VAL A 126 -13.87 10.83 13.13
CA VAL A 126 -13.54 10.18 11.85
C VAL A 126 -12.38 9.20 12.02
N GLY A 127 -11.32 9.59 12.74
CA GLY A 127 -10.17 8.72 13.00
C GLY A 127 -10.54 7.48 13.83
N TYR A 128 -11.30 7.65 14.91
CA TYR A 128 -11.76 6.51 15.72
C TYR A 128 -12.74 5.62 14.94
N GLY A 129 -13.67 6.21 14.18
CA GLY A 129 -14.57 5.46 13.32
C GLY A 129 -13.83 4.62 12.27
N ALA A 130 -12.85 5.22 11.59
CA ALA A 130 -12.01 4.51 10.62
C ALA A 130 -11.22 3.37 11.28
N LEU A 131 -10.65 3.60 12.47
CA LEU A 131 -9.91 2.58 13.20
C LEU A 131 -10.82 1.43 13.64
N ILE A 132 -12.00 1.72 14.19
CA ILE A 132 -12.99 0.71 14.60
C ILE A 132 -13.44 -0.12 13.40
N LEU A 133 -13.73 0.52 12.26
CA LEU A 133 -14.12 -0.20 11.04
C LEU A 133 -12.99 -1.07 10.50
N ALA A 134 -11.76 -0.55 10.45
CA ALA A 134 -10.60 -1.33 10.01
C ALA A 134 -10.38 -2.55 10.91
N VAL A 135 -10.43 -2.36 12.25
CA VAL A 135 -10.32 -3.45 13.22
C VAL A 135 -11.48 -4.44 13.08
N GLY A 136 -12.71 -3.97 12.86
CA GLY A 136 -13.88 -4.82 12.60
C GLY A 136 -13.70 -5.69 11.35
N ILE A 137 -13.11 -5.15 10.28
CA ILE A 137 -12.78 -5.92 9.07
C ILE A 137 -11.67 -6.94 9.36
N ILE A 138 -10.67 -6.61 10.19
CA ILE A 138 -9.65 -7.59 10.62
C ILE A 138 -10.29 -8.77 11.34
N PHE A 139 -11.26 -8.52 12.22
CA PHE A 139 -12.02 -9.61 12.87
C PHE A 139 -12.81 -10.46 11.87
N LEU A 140 -13.24 -9.90 10.75
CA LEU A 140 -13.89 -10.65 9.68
C LEU A 140 -12.94 -11.61 8.94
N TYR A 141 -11.63 -11.47 9.10
CA TYR A 141 -10.65 -12.42 8.55
C TYR A 141 -10.27 -13.55 9.52
N MET A 142 -10.74 -13.50 10.77
CA MET A 142 -10.45 -14.50 11.81
C MET A 142 -11.28 -15.78 11.64
N PRO A 143 -10.80 -16.95 12.11
CA PRO A 143 -11.56 -18.19 12.02
C PRO A 143 -12.94 -18.07 12.68
N GLY A 144 -13.99 -18.46 11.95
CA GLY A 144 -15.39 -18.40 12.39
C GLY A 144 -16.25 -17.33 11.70
N SER A 145 -15.65 -16.49 10.86
CA SER A 145 -16.36 -15.49 10.04
C SER A 145 -16.59 -15.97 8.59
N PRO A 146 -17.50 -15.32 7.83
CA PRO A 146 -17.73 -15.64 6.42
C PRO A 146 -16.55 -15.34 5.49
N ALA A 147 -15.63 -14.45 5.89
CA ALA A 147 -14.43 -14.08 5.13
C ALA A 147 -13.15 -14.58 5.81
N ALA A 148 -13.25 -15.63 6.63
CA ALA A 148 -12.13 -16.20 7.34
C ALA A 148 -11.05 -16.69 6.38
N LEU A 149 -9.78 -16.40 6.69
CA LEU A 149 -8.66 -16.94 5.92
C LEU A 149 -8.62 -18.46 6.01
N VAL A 150 -8.43 -19.11 4.86
CA VAL A 150 -8.32 -20.56 4.74
C VAL A 150 -7.01 -21.04 5.36
N TRP A 151 -7.15 -21.89 6.37
CA TRP A 151 -6.03 -22.54 7.01
C TRP A 151 -5.57 -23.78 6.21
N PRO A 152 -4.26 -24.03 6.02
CA PRO A 152 -3.10 -23.28 6.54
C PRO A 152 -2.51 -22.25 5.55
N TYR A 153 -2.87 -22.32 4.27
CA TYR A 153 -2.11 -21.68 3.19
C TYR A 153 -2.10 -20.16 3.25
N GLU A 154 -3.26 -19.53 3.48
CA GLU A 154 -3.37 -18.06 3.48
C GLU A 154 -2.68 -17.45 4.70
N TRP A 155 -2.80 -18.09 5.86
CA TRP A 155 -2.07 -17.71 7.08
C TRP A 155 -0.56 -17.91 6.93
N ALA A 156 -0.12 -18.95 6.21
CA ALA A 156 1.30 -19.15 5.91
C ALA A 156 1.84 -18.05 5.00
N ILE A 157 1.08 -17.62 3.98
CA ILE A 157 1.47 -16.51 3.10
C ILE A 157 1.51 -15.19 3.89
N ALA A 158 0.47 -14.88 4.67
CA ALA A 158 0.41 -13.67 5.50
C ALA A 158 1.56 -13.63 6.52
N GLY A 159 1.77 -14.74 7.23
CA GLY A 159 2.88 -14.91 8.17
C GLY A 159 4.25 -14.81 7.49
N GLY A 160 4.40 -15.42 6.31
CA GLY A 160 5.62 -15.34 5.51
C GLY A 160 5.99 -13.90 5.14
N TRP A 161 5.02 -13.12 4.65
CA TRP A 161 5.22 -11.69 4.37
C TRP A 161 5.52 -10.87 5.62
N ALA A 162 4.86 -11.16 6.74
CA ALA A 162 5.14 -10.50 8.02
C ALA A 162 6.57 -10.78 8.50
N VAL A 163 7.04 -12.03 8.38
CA VAL A 163 8.42 -12.42 8.71
C VAL A 163 9.43 -11.75 7.79
N ILE A 164 9.16 -11.70 6.48
CA ILE A 164 10.02 -10.97 5.51
C ILE A 164 10.10 -9.50 5.88
N GLY A 165 8.96 -8.86 6.17
CA GLY A 165 8.90 -7.46 6.59
C GLY A 165 9.68 -7.20 7.89
N LEU A 166 9.51 -8.08 8.89
CA LEU A 166 10.29 -8.01 10.13
C LEU A 166 11.79 -8.23 9.88
N GLY A 167 12.15 -9.16 9.00
CA GLY A 167 13.52 -9.40 8.58
C GLY A 167 14.17 -8.15 7.98
N PHE A 168 13.49 -7.50 7.03
CA PHE A 168 13.97 -6.23 6.46
C PHE A 168 14.03 -5.11 7.51
N TYR A 169 13.06 -5.02 8.42
CA TYR A 169 13.08 -4.04 9.50
C TYR A 169 14.28 -4.24 10.44
N LEU A 170 14.55 -5.48 10.87
CA LEU A 170 15.68 -5.80 11.75
C LEU A 170 17.02 -5.60 11.03
N TRP A 171 17.10 -6.02 9.75
CA TRP A 171 18.27 -5.79 8.91
C TRP A 171 18.56 -4.29 8.75
N ALA A 172 17.55 -3.49 8.42
CA ALA A 172 17.68 -2.04 8.29
C ALA A 172 18.13 -1.41 9.62
N ARG A 173 17.59 -1.86 10.76
CA ARG A 173 18.05 -1.38 12.08
C ARG A 173 19.48 -1.78 12.42
N ALA A 174 19.94 -2.95 11.98
CA ALA A 174 21.28 -3.43 12.25
C ALA A 174 22.34 -2.75 11.37
N VAL A 175 22.03 -2.53 10.08
CA VAL A 175 22.95 -1.94 9.10
C VAL A 175 22.91 -0.40 9.13
N HIS A 176 21.73 0.19 9.36
CA HIS A 176 21.50 1.62 9.33
C HIS A 176 20.80 2.10 10.62
N PRO A 177 21.46 2.05 11.80
CA PRO A 177 20.81 2.41 13.07
C PRO A 177 20.40 3.89 13.09
N GLY A 178 19.10 4.16 13.17
CA GLY A 178 18.56 5.52 13.33
C GLY A 178 18.51 6.37 12.06
N GLU A 179 19.23 6.00 10.99
CA GLU A 179 19.25 6.78 9.75
C GLU A 179 17.87 6.88 9.08
N SER A 180 17.05 5.82 9.14
CA SER A 180 15.68 5.88 8.59
C SER A 180 14.83 6.94 9.29
N ALA A 181 14.91 7.02 10.61
CA ALA A 181 14.21 8.04 11.39
C ALA A 181 14.76 9.44 11.08
N HIS A 182 16.08 9.58 10.90
CA HIS A 182 16.69 10.84 10.51
C HIS A 182 16.25 11.30 9.11
N VAL A 183 16.29 10.43 8.10
CA VAL A 183 15.86 10.74 6.74
C VAL A 183 14.39 11.15 6.72
N VAL A 184 13.52 10.39 7.37
CA VAL A 184 12.09 10.72 7.47
C VAL A 184 11.88 12.04 8.22
N SER A 185 12.60 12.27 9.32
CA SER A 185 12.49 13.53 10.06
C SER A 185 12.98 14.72 9.25
N GLN A 186 14.05 14.58 8.46
CA GLN A 186 14.53 15.63 7.59
C GLN A 186 13.52 15.91 6.48
N GLU A 187 12.94 14.89 5.83
CA GLU A 187 11.90 15.11 4.82
C GLU A 187 10.67 15.83 5.38
N LEU A 188 10.27 15.52 6.62
CA LEU A 188 9.17 16.22 7.29
C LEU A 188 9.50 17.70 7.55
N LEU A 189 10.76 18.02 7.86
CA LEU A 189 11.24 19.38 8.10
C LEU A 189 11.47 20.16 6.79
N THR A 190 12.10 19.55 5.79
CA THR A 190 12.38 20.20 4.50
C THR A 190 11.11 20.35 3.65
N GLY A 191 10.18 19.40 3.74
CA GLY A 191 8.85 19.55 3.16
C GLY A 191 8.02 20.66 3.81
N HIS A 192 8.42 21.16 4.98
CA HIS A 192 7.91 22.39 5.60
C HIS A 192 8.57 23.64 4.99
N SER A 193 9.90 23.62 4.82
CA SER A 193 10.69 24.73 4.26
C SER A 193 10.25 25.12 2.84
N ASP A 194 10.10 24.15 1.93
CA ASP A 194 9.71 24.43 0.53
C ASP A 194 8.31 25.08 0.41
N LYS A 195 7.46 24.92 1.44
CA LYS A 195 6.12 25.52 1.47
C LYS A 195 6.09 26.89 2.11
N GLU A 196 6.96 27.18 3.08
CA GLU A 196 7.11 28.54 3.61
C GLU A 196 7.66 29.48 2.53
N ASP A 197 8.67 29.03 1.79
CA ASP A 197 9.29 29.82 0.72
C ASP A 197 8.32 30.09 -0.45
N ALA A 198 7.43 29.13 -0.76
CA ALA A 198 6.42 29.27 -1.82
C ALA A 198 5.21 30.14 -1.43
N VAL A 199 5.04 30.48 -0.15
CA VAL A 199 3.98 31.39 0.34
C VAL A 199 4.53 32.82 0.51
N THR A 200 5.85 32.96 0.66
CA THR A 200 6.53 34.27 0.78
C THR A 200 7.05 34.85 -0.54
N ALA A 201 6.92 34.13 -1.66
CA ALA A 201 7.27 34.57 -3.02
C ALA A 201 6.01 34.89 -3.85
#